data_AF-D9WVR4-F1
#
_entry.id   AF-D9WVR4-F1
#
_cell.length_a   1.000
_cell.length_b   1.000
_cell.length_c   1.000
_cell.angle_alpha   90.00
_cell.angle_beta   90.00
_cell.angle_gamma   90.00
#
_symmetry.space_group_name_H-M   'P 1'
#
loop_
_entity.id
_entity.type
_entity.pdbx_description
1 polymer ?
#
loop_
_entity_poly.entity_id
_entity_poly.type
_entity_poly.pdbx_seq_one_letter_code
_entity_poly.pdbx_strand_id
1 'polypeptide(L)'
;MSQPEMQPEELPRQEGARAREDLLGRTFPHGDWGEPAERLDELYQWVEEGALRVGAWYLADRLWKRRAARALRGGAAVGAVAGVVLPLLELTGALGGGAGWGALALLLAVACVGCDRYYGLTSGWMRDVATAQAVQRRLESLQFDWASESVREVLGPTEGTASEAVERCLLVLRRFCEDVSELVRTETAGWMVDFGSGSAPLFTHSLFTQSLVAQGSRPDSGSPAHRFPLPPGSTRPNMPRQRPPEPPR
;
A
#
# COMPACT_ATOMS: atom_id res chain seq x y z
N MET A 1 -43.98 22.94 -25.79
CA MET A 1 -42.92 23.36 -24.85
C MET A 1 -42.44 22.10 -24.14
N SER A 2 -41.30 21.57 -24.57
CA SER A 2 -40.72 20.34 -24.03
C SER A 2 -39.82 20.72 -22.86
N GLN A 3 -40.14 20.25 -21.64
CA GLN A 3 -39.20 20.31 -20.53
C GLN A 3 -38.13 19.22 -20.70
N PRO A 4 -36.84 19.51 -20.49
CA PRO A 4 -35.82 18.49 -20.44
C PRO A 4 -35.84 17.85 -19.05
N GLU A 5 -35.92 16.53 -19.00
CA GLU A 5 -35.69 15.76 -17.78
C GLU A 5 -34.22 15.93 -17.36
N MET A 6 -33.99 16.62 -16.23
CA MET A 6 -32.70 16.59 -15.56
C MET A 6 -32.55 15.23 -14.88
N GLN A 7 -31.70 14.38 -15.44
CA GLN A 7 -31.18 13.21 -14.75
C GLN A 7 -30.42 13.69 -13.50
N PRO A 8 -30.69 13.16 -12.30
CA PRO A 8 -29.95 13.56 -11.12
C PRO A 8 -28.53 13.00 -11.23
N GLU A 9 -27.53 13.88 -11.19
CA GLU A 9 -26.13 13.52 -10.96
C GLU A 9 -26.05 12.67 -9.68
N GLU A 10 -25.81 11.36 -9.83
CA GLU A 10 -25.44 10.50 -8.70
C GLU A 10 -24.12 11.02 -8.14
N LEU A 11 -24.21 11.68 -6.98
CA LEU A 11 -23.07 12.30 -6.31
C LEU A 11 -22.05 11.22 -5.90
N PRO A 12 -20.73 11.49 -6.00
CA PRO A 12 -19.66 10.56 -5.60
C PRO A 12 -19.73 10.12 -4.12
N ARG A 13 -20.53 10.82 -3.32
CA ARG A 13 -20.80 10.50 -1.91
C ARG A 13 -21.72 9.27 -1.76
N GLN A 14 -22.58 8.98 -2.74
CA GLN A 14 -23.50 7.84 -2.73
C GLN A 14 -22.79 6.55 -3.17
N GLU A 15 -21.87 6.64 -4.13
CA GLU A 15 -20.93 5.55 -4.49
C GLU A 15 -20.04 5.17 -3.30
N GLY A 16 -19.47 6.15 -2.59
CA GLY A 16 -18.65 5.90 -1.40
C GLY A 16 -19.42 5.27 -0.24
N ALA A 17 -20.73 5.54 -0.12
CA ALA A 17 -21.61 4.92 0.87
C ALA A 17 -22.02 3.49 0.48
N ARG A 18 -22.40 3.24 -0.78
CA ARG A 18 -22.68 1.88 -1.31
C ARG A 18 -21.43 1.00 -1.25
N ALA A 19 -20.26 1.52 -1.64
CA ALA A 19 -18.99 0.81 -1.52
C ALA A 19 -18.61 0.47 -0.07
N ARG A 20 -19.10 1.25 0.90
CA ARG A 20 -18.86 1.03 2.33
C ARG A 20 -19.85 0.06 2.96
N GLU A 21 -21.09 0.02 2.48
CA GLU A 21 -22.05 -1.07 2.77
C GLU A 21 -21.56 -2.42 2.18
N ASP A 22 -20.98 -2.39 0.98
CA ASP A 22 -20.44 -3.58 0.29
C ASP A 22 -19.19 -4.18 0.95
N LEU A 23 -18.39 -3.37 1.65
CA LEU A 23 -17.22 -3.87 2.40
C LEU A 23 -17.64 -4.61 3.69
N LEU A 24 -18.86 -4.39 4.20
CA LEU A 24 -19.32 -4.89 5.50
C LEU A 24 -20.19 -6.15 5.43
N GLY A 25 -20.63 -6.58 4.24
CA GLY A 25 -21.40 -7.82 4.15
C GLY A 25 -21.95 -8.11 2.77
N ARG A 26 -21.14 -8.79 1.95
CA ARG A 26 -21.66 -9.47 0.76
C ARG A 26 -22.34 -10.75 1.21
N THR A 27 -23.51 -11.04 0.66
CA THR A 27 -24.19 -12.32 0.91
C THR A 27 -23.29 -13.47 0.48
N PHE A 28 -22.97 -14.35 1.43
CA PHE A 28 -22.20 -15.54 1.16
C PHE A 28 -22.99 -16.47 0.22
N PRO A 29 -22.37 -17.04 -0.83
CA PRO A 29 -23.04 -17.95 -1.76
C PRO A 29 -23.72 -19.10 -1.00
N HIS A 30 -24.95 -19.45 -1.40
CA HIS A 30 -25.75 -20.44 -0.68
C HIS A 30 -25.30 -21.88 -1.01
N GLY A 31 -25.32 -22.76 -0.01
CA GLY A 31 -24.69 -24.08 -0.04
C GLY A 31 -25.51 -25.21 -0.67
N ASP A 32 -25.80 -25.12 -1.96
CA ASP A 32 -26.26 -26.27 -2.75
C ASP A 32 -25.06 -27.00 -3.38
N TRP A 33 -24.56 -28.02 -2.69
CA TRP A 33 -23.34 -28.78 -3.03
C TRP A 33 -23.58 -29.97 -3.97
N GLY A 34 -24.72 -30.00 -4.68
CA GLY A 34 -25.01 -31.05 -5.67
C GLY A 34 -23.96 -31.14 -6.78
N GLU A 35 -23.38 -30.00 -7.17
CA GLU A 35 -22.31 -29.86 -8.16
C GLU A 35 -21.12 -29.11 -7.54
N PRO A 36 -20.18 -29.82 -6.89
CA PRO A 36 -19.16 -29.19 -6.04
C PRO A 36 -18.16 -28.32 -6.83
N ALA A 37 -17.86 -28.66 -8.08
CA ALA A 37 -16.91 -27.90 -8.90
C ALA A 37 -17.43 -26.51 -9.27
N GLU A 38 -18.70 -26.39 -9.69
CA GLU A 38 -19.31 -25.10 -10.03
C GLU A 38 -19.40 -24.19 -8.80
N ARG A 39 -19.75 -24.76 -7.64
CA ARG A 39 -19.84 -24.00 -6.38
C ARG A 39 -18.48 -23.51 -5.88
N LEU A 40 -17.45 -24.31 -6.08
CA LEU A 40 -16.08 -23.91 -5.79
C LEU A 40 -15.64 -22.73 -6.66
N ASP A 41 -15.98 -22.75 -7.94
CA ASP A 41 -15.69 -21.64 -8.86
C ASP A 41 -16.48 -20.36 -8.48
N GLU A 42 -17.77 -20.49 -8.16
CA GLU A 42 -18.57 -19.35 -7.67
C GLU A 42 -17.99 -18.75 -6.37
N LEU A 43 -17.52 -19.58 -5.46
CA LEU A 43 -16.85 -19.13 -4.23
C LEU A 43 -15.53 -18.43 -4.54
N TYR A 44 -14.74 -18.97 -5.46
CA TYR A 44 -13.51 -18.34 -5.92
C TYR A 44 -13.78 -16.96 -6.52
N GLN A 45 -14.74 -16.86 -7.45
CA GLN A 45 -15.13 -15.59 -8.06
C GLN A 45 -15.62 -14.58 -7.03
N TRP A 46 -16.46 -15.01 -6.07
CA TRP A 46 -16.92 -14.15 -4.99
C TRP A 46 -15.76 -13.64 -4.13
N VAL A 47 -14.77 -14.49 -3.80
CA VAL A 47 -13.58 -14.10 -3.03
C VAL A 47 -12.69 -13.13 -3.82
N GLU A 48 -12.38 -13.45 -5.07
CA GLU A 48 -11.57 -12.64 -5.98
C GLU A 48 -12.16 -11.24 -6.16
N GLU A 49 -13.45 -11.18 -6.49
CA GLU A 49 -14.19 -9.93 -6.61
C GLU A 49 -14.14 -9.08 -5.33
N GLY A 50 -14.12 -9.74 -4.17
CA GLY A 50 -14.03 -9.07 -2.88
C GLY A 50 -12.72 -8.37 -2.69
N ALA A 51 -11.63 -9.08 -2.96
CA ALA A 51 -10.30 -8.54 -2.90
C ALA A 51 -10.10 -7.39 -3.90
N LEU A 52 -10.60 -7.53 -5.13
CA LEU A 52 -10.57 -6.47 -6.13
C LEU A 52 -11.33 -5.24 -5.67
N ARG A 53 -12.51 -5.40 -5.05
CA ARG A 53 -13.27 -4.27 -4.48
C ARG A 53 -12.53 -3.59 -3.32
N VAL A 54 -11.95 -4.37 -2.40
CA VAL A 54 -11.12 -3.84 -1.31
C VAL A 54 -9.94 -3.03 -1.87
N GLY A 55 -9.22 -3.58 -2.85
CA GLY A 55 -8.12 -2.88 -3.52
C GLY A 55 -8.58 -1.60 -4.22
N ALA A 56 -9.68 -1.66 -4.96
CA ALA A 56 -10.25 -0.49 -5.65
C ALA A 56 -10.67 0.61 -4.67
N TRP A 57 -11.26 0.24 -3.53
CA TRP A 57 -11.64 1.20 -2.47
C TRP A 57 -10.44 1.99 -1.96
N TYR A 58 -9.35 1.32 -1.58
CA TYR A 58 -8.10 1.99 -1.17
C TYR A 58 -7.52 2.87 -2.30
N LEU A 59 -7.57 2.42 -3.55
CA LEU A 59 -7.06 3.19 -4.69
C LEU A 59 -7.92 4.40 -5.07
N ALA A 60 -9.23 4.36 -4.83
CA ALA A 60 -10.13 5.48 -5.06
C ALA A 60 -9.88 6.59 -4.03
N ASP A 61 -9.77 6.20 -2.76
CA ASP A 61 -9.58 7.13 -1.63
C ASP A 61 -8.27 7.94 -1.74
N ARG A 62 -7.22 7.38 -2.35
CA ARG A 62 -5.93 8.08 -2.50
C ARG A 62 -6.02 9.38 -3.32
N LEU A 63 -6.98 9.52 -4.24
CA LEU A 63 -6.96 10.59 -5.24
C LEU A 63 -7.18 11.96 -4.60
N TRP A 64 -8.17 12.06 -3.71
CA TRP A 64 -8.46 13.32 -3.03
C TRP A 64 -7.34 13.65 -2.02
N LYS A 65 -6.85 12.66 -1.26
CA LYS A 65 -5.72 12.81 -0.32
C LYS A 65 -4.46 13.30 -1.04
N ARG A 66 -4.14 12.71 -2.21
CA ARG A 66 -2.99 13.08 -3.03
C ARG A 66 -3.12 14.49 -3.60
N ARG A 67 -4.32 14.91 -4.01
CA ARG A 67 -4.57 16.29 -4.48
C ARG A 67 -4.43 17.29 -3.34
N ALA A 68 -5.04 17.01 -2.18
CA ALA A 68 -4.95 17.85 -0.99
C ALA A 68 -3.49 17.98 -0.50
N ALA A 69 -2.74 16.89 -0.39
CA ALA A 69 -1.33 16.90 -0.01
C ALA A 69 -0.49 17.72 -1.00
N ARG A 70 -0.73 17.60 -2.32
CA ARG A 70 -0.03 18.40 -3.33
C ARG A 70 -0.37 19.89 -3.23
N ALA A 71 -1.62 20.24 -2.98
CA ALA A 71 -2.03 21.63 -2.78
C ALA A 71 -1.35 22.22 -1.54
N LEU A 72 -1.31 21.50 -0.42
CA LEU A 72 -0.64 21.93 0.81
C LEU A 72 0.88 22.11 0.60
N ARG A 73 1.54 21.19 -0.12
CA ARG A 73 2.97 21.34 -0.46
C ARG A 73 3.23 22.54 -1.37
N GLY A 74 2.36 22.77 -2.35
CA GLY A 74 2.42 23.96 -3.20
C GLY A 74 2.27 25.25 -2.38
N GLY A 75 1.27 25.31 -1.49
CA GLY A 75 1.07 26.42 -0.57
C GLY A 75 2.25 26.65 0.37
N ALA A 76 2.84 25.58 0.90
CA ALA A 76 4.04 25.66 1.73
C ALA A 76 5.25 26.22 0.96
N ALA A 77 5.49 25.75 -0.27
CA ALA A 77 6.59 26.24 -1.09
C ALA A 77 6.40 27.72 -1.49
N VAL A 78 5.20 28.09 -1.94
CA VAL A 78 4.88 29.48 -2.32
C VAL A 78 4.99 30.40 -1.10
N GLY A 79 4.43 30.00 0.04
CA GLY A 79 4.51 30.77 1.27
C GLY A 79 5.94 30.95 1.78
N ALA A 80 6.78 29.91 1.69
CA ALA A 80 8.19 29.98 2.06
C ALA A 80 8.97 30.95 1.13
N VAL A 81 8.77 30.85 -0.18
CA VAL A 81 9.43 31.73 -1.15
C VAL A 81 8.98 33.18 -0.97
N ALA A 82 7.68 33.43 -0.91
CA ALA A 82 7.14 34.78 -0.68
C ALA A 82 7.60 35.35 0.67
N GLY A 83 7.70 34.49 1.70
CA GLY A 83 8.22 34.83 3.01
C GLY A 83 9.65 35.37 3.02
N VAL A 84 10.48 34.97 2.06
CA VAL A 84 11.86 35.44 1.89
C VAL A 84 11.94 36.59 0.88
N VAL A 85 11.22 36.50 -0.24
CA VAL A 85 11.32 37.47 -1.33
C VAL A 85 10.67 38.81 -0.98
N LEU A 86 9.52 38.81 -0.30
CA LEU A 86 8.80 40.05 0.00
C LEU A 86 9.58 41.01 0.93
N PRO A 87 10.20 40.54 2.03
CA PRO A 87 11.09 41.39 2.83
C PRO A 87 12.30 41.92 2.04
N LEU A 88 12.85 41.13 1.10
CA LEU A 88 13.96 41.56 0.26
C LEU A 88 13.56 42.67 -0.71
N LEU A 89 12.36 42.60 -1.29
CA LEU A 89 11.83 43.66 -2.15
C LEU A 89 11.64 44.97 -1.38
N GLU A 90 11.19 44.89 -0.12
CA GLU A 90 11.09 46.07 0.75
C GLU A 90 12.46 46.69 1.05
N LEU A 91 13.49 45.86 1.29
CA LEU A 91 14.87 46.33 1.47
C LEU A 91 15.42 47.07 0.23
N THR A 92 14.99 46.69 -0.97
CA THR A 92 15.35 47.39 -2.22
C THR A 92 14.52 48.63 -2.50
N GLY A 93 13.51 48.93 -1.67
CA GLY A 93 12.56 50.02 -1.89
C GLY A 93 11.56 49.77 -3.03
N ALA A 94 11.55 48.56 -3.62
CA ALA A 94 10.70 48.22 -4.75
C ALA A 94 9.22 48.00 -4.35
N LEU A 95 8.96 47.64 -3.08
CA LEU A 95 7.61 47.38 -2.57
C LEU A 95 7.51 47.77 -1.09
N GLY A 96 6.59 48.65 -0.73
CA GLY A 96 6.32 49.00 0.67
C GLY A 96 5.51 47.94 1.40
N GLY A 97 5.86 47.61 2.64
CA GLY A 97 5.12 46.65 3.48
C GLY A 97 5.38 45.17 3.15
N GLY A 98 6.45 44.87 2.41
CA GLY A 98 6.82 43.51 2.03
C GLY A 98 7.09 42.57 3.21
N ALA A 99 7.64 43.07 4.32
CA ALA A 99 7.93 42.31 5.52
C ALA A 99 6.66 41.78 6.19
N GLY A 100 5.59 42.57 6.24
CA GLY A 100 4.29 42.16 6.79
C GLY A 100 3.66 41.03 5.98
N TRP A 101 3.62 41.18 4.65
CA TRP A 101 3.13 40.15 3.75
C TRP A 101 4.03 38.90 3.73
N GLY A 102 5.34 39.07 3.88
CA GLY A 102 6.29 37.98 4.05
C GLY A 102 6.04 37.17 5.32
N ALA A 103 5.80 37.84 6.45
CA ALA A 103 5.45 37.17 7.70
C ALA A 103 4.15 36.36 7.58
N LEU A 104 3.12 36.91 6.93
CA LEU A 104 1.87 36.19 6.63
C LEU A 104 2.11 34.98 5.72
N ALA A 105 2.97 35.13 4.70
CA ALA A 105 3.33 34.04 3.81
C ALA A 105 4.06 32.89 4.52
N LEU A 106 4.96 33.20 5.46
CA LEU A 106 5.61 32.20 6.31
C LEU A 106 4.61 31.49 7.23
N LEU A 107 3.67 32.23 7.82
CA LEU A 107 2.62 31.66 8.66
C LEU A 107 1.76 30.68 7.86
N LEU A 108 1.35 31.07 6.65
CA LEU A 108 0.62 30.20 5.74
C LEU A 108 1.43 28.94 5.40
N ALA A 109 2.73 29.06 5.15
CA ALA A 109 3.56 27.90 4.86
C ALA A 109 3.62 26.90 6.02
N VAL A 110 3.78 27.40 7.25
CA VAL A 110 3.75 26.59 8.46
C VAL A 110 2.38 25.94 8.65
N ALA A 111 1.29 26.69 8.43
CA ALA A 111 -0.06 26.15 8.50
C ALA A 111 -0.28 25.02 7.48
N CYS A 112 0.19 25.19 6.24
CA CYS A 112 0.09 24.15 5.22
C CYS A 112 0.81 22.85 5.63
N VAL A 113 2.02 22.96 6.18
CA VAL A 113 2.78 21.80 6.69
C VAL A 113 2.09 21.17 7.89
N GLY A 114 1.57 22.00 8.81
CA GLY A 114 0.82 21.55 9.97
C GLY A 114 -0.44 20.76 9.58
N CYS A 115 -1.22 21.27 8.63
CA CYS A 115 -2.40 20.59 8.11
C CYS A 115 -2.03 19.25 7.44
N ASP A 116 -1.00 19.19 6.59
CA ASP A 116 -0.60 17.94 5.92
C ASP A 116 -0.22 16.85 6.94
N ARG A 117 0.45 17.24 8.04
CA ARG A 117 0.80 16.34 9.13
C ARG A 117 -0.39 15.95 10.01
N TYR A 118 -1.19 16.92 10.44
CA TYR A 118 -2.32 16.67 11.33
C TYR A 118 -3.34 15.73 10.69
N TYR A 119 -3.66 15.95 9.41
CA TYR A 119 -4.56 15.07 8.68
C TYR A 119 -3.87 13.85 8.08
N GLY A 120 -2.55 13.75 8.18
CA GLY A 120 -1.76 12.65 7.62
C GLY A 120 -2.02 12.44 6.12
N LEU A 121 -2.28 13.50 5.35
CA LEU A 121 -2.74 13.35 3.96
C LEU A 121 -1.68 12.65 3.12
N THR A 122 -0.43 13.09 3.26
CA THR A 122 0.74 12.49 2.61
C THR A 122 0.92 11.02 2.97
N SER A 123 0.93 10.67 4.27
CA SER A 123 1.15 9.30 4.72
C SER A 123 -0.04 8.41 4.39
N GLY A 124 -1.25 8.94 4.50
CA GLY A 124 -2.51 8.27 4.20
C GLY A 124 -2.57 7.78 2.77
N TRP A 125 -2.37 8.64 1.77
CA TRP A 125 -2.47 8.19 0.37
C TRP A 125 -1.38 7.18 -0.01
N MET A 126 -0.19 7.27 0.59
CA MET A 126 0.89 6.28 0.38
C MET A 126 0.54 4.94 1.02
N ARG A 127 -0.04 4.97 2.22
CA ARG A 127 -0.52 3.78 2.93
C ARG A 127 -1.65 3.09 2.17
N ASP A 128 -2.62 3.85 1.66
CA ASP A 128 -3.70 3.30 0.84
C ASP A 128 -3.15 2.55 -0.39
N VAL A 129 -2.15 3.14 -1.07
CA VAL A 129 -1.48 2.50 -2.21
C VAL A 129 -0.75 1.23 -1.79
N ALA A 130 -0.02 1.26 -0.67
CA ALA A 130 0.72 0.10 -0.17
C ALA A 130 -0.23 -1.06 0.21
N THR A 131 -1.36 -0.76 0.85
CA THR A 131 -2.37 -1.75 1.22
C THR A 131 -3.04 -2.34 -0.01
N ALA A 132 -3.42 -1.51 -0.99
CA ALA A 132 -3.97 -2.00 -2.26
C ALA A 132 -2.98 -2.92 -3.00
N GLN A 133 -1.69 -2.57 -3.02
CA GLN A 133 -0.66 -3.42 -3.61
C GLN A 133 -0.47 -4.73 -2.84
N ALA A 134 -0.57 -4.71 -1.51
CA ALA A 134 -0.50 -5.92 -0.70
C ALA A 134 -1.69 -6.85 -0.96
N VAL A 135 -2.90 -6.31 -1.11
CA VAL A 135 -4.08 -7.07 -1.52
C VAL A 135 -3.87 -7.70 -2.91
N GLN A 136 -3.41 -6.92 -3.89
CA GLN A 136 -3.16 -7.41 -5.25
C GLN A 136 -2.16 -8.57 -5.28
N ARG A 137 -1.04 -8.45 -4.55
CA ARG A 137 -0.03 -9.53 -4.49
C ARG A 137 -0.58 -10.82 -3.90
N ARG A 138 -1.48 -10.74 -2.91
CA ARG A 138 -2.10 -11.94 -2.34
C ARG A 138 -3.17 -12.52 -3.25
N LEU A 139 -3.87 -11.68 -4.00
CA LEU A 139 -4.82 -12.14 -5.01
C LEU A 139 -4.10 -12.91 -6.12
N GLU A 140 -2.94 -12.41 -6.56
CA GLU A 140 -2.07 -13.13 -7.50
C GLU A 140 -1.63 -14.48 -6.92
N SER A 141 -1.24 -14.55 -5.64
CA SER A 141 -0.92 -15.82 -4.97
C SER A 141 -2.12 -16.78 -4.97
N LEU A 142 -3.31 -16.28 -4.62
CA LEU A 142 -4.54 -17.07 -4.63
C LEU A 142 -4.82 -17.65 -6.02
N GLN A 143 -4.70 -16.84 -7.08
CA GLN A 143 -4.90 -17.25 -8.47
C GLN A 143 -3.96 -18.40 -8.87
N PHE A 144 -2.68 -18.31 -8.48
CA PHE A 144 -1.71 -19.38 -8.75
C PHE A 144 -1.98 -20.64 -7.93
N ASP A 145 -2.28 -20.50 -6.63
CA ASP A 145 -2.59 -21.62 -5.76
C ASP A 145 -3.84 -22.36 -6.26
N TRP A 146 -4.89 -21.61 -6.62
CA TRP A 146 -6.11 -22.14 -7.23
C TRP A 146 -5.83 -22.88 -8.53
N ALA A 147 -5.12 -22.26 -9.47
CA ALA A 147 -4.76 -22.91 -10.73
C ALA A 147 -3.94 -24.20 -10.51
N SER A 148 -3.06 -24.23 -9.51
CA SER A 148 -2.28 -25.42 -9.18
C SER A 148 -3.13 -26.58 -8.68
N GLU A 149 -4.16 -26.29 -7.86
CA GLU A 149 -5.09 -27.29 -7.34
C GLU A 149 -6.09 -27.75 -8.41
N SER A 150 -6.60 -26.84 -9.26
CA SER A 150 -7.46 -27.20 -10.41
C SER A 150 -6.70 -28.08 -11.42
N VAL A 151 -5.42 -27.79 -11.70
CA VAL A 151 -4.59 -28.65 -12.57
C VAL A 151 -4.34 -30.00 -11.92
N ARG A 152 -4.13 -30.05 -10.60
CA ARG A 152 -3.96 -31.30 -9.86
C ARG A 152 -5.23 -32.14 -9.86
N GLU A 153 -6.40 -31.53 -9.86
CA GLU A 153 -7.69 -32.23 -10.04
C GLU A 153 -7.82 -32.84 -11.45
N VAL A 154 -7.43 -32.10 -12.49
CA VAL A 154 -7.57 -32.54 -13.90
C VAL A 154 -6.49 -33.55 -14.33
N LEU A 155 -5.25 -33.43 -13.82
CA LEU A 155 -4.08 -34.21 -14.26
C LEU A 155 -3.51 -35.15 -13.19
N GLY A 156 -4.02 -35.11 -11.96
CA GLY A 156 -3.46 -35.86 -10.83
C GLY A 156 -3.72 -37.37 -10.90
N PRO A 157 -2.79 -38.20 -10.38
CA PRO A 157 -3.08 -39.62 -10.10
C PRO A 157 -4.29 -39.74 -9.16
N THR A 158 -5.07 -40.82 -9.29
CA THR A 158 -6.33 -41.12 -8.57
C THR A 158 -6.22 -41.27 -7.04
N GLU A 159 -5.18 -40.74 -6.41
CA GLU A 159 -4.87 -40.92 -4.99
C GLU A 159 -5.71 -40.06 -4.04
N GLY A 160 -6.40 -39.02 -4.55
CA GLY A 160 -7.27 -38.16 -3.75
C GLY A 160 -8.75 -38.36 -4.08
N THR A 161 -9.60 -38.48 -3.06
CA THR A 161 -11.06 -38.45 -3.26
C THR A 161 -11.52 -37.05 -3.68
N ALA A 162 -12.63 -36.94 -4.42
CA ALA A 162 -13.21 -35.64 -4.79
C ALA A 162 -13.47 -34.75 -3.55
N SER A 163 -13.80 -35.35 -2.40
CA SER A 163 -13.97 -34.64 -1.12
C SER A 163 -12.67 -33.95 -0.66
N GLU A 164 -11.53 -34.63 -0.78
CA GLU A 164 -10.24 -34.09 -0.37
C GLU A 164 -9.75 -32.95 -1.26
N ALA A 165 -10.09 -32.99 -2.56
CA ALA A 165 -9.83 -31.89 -3.48
C ALA A 165 -10.66 -30.65 -3.10
N VAL A 166 -11.95 -30.85 -2.81
CA VAL A 166 -12.84 -29.77 -2.34
C VAL A 166 -12.33 -29.16 -1.05
N GLU A 167 -11.93 -29.97 -0.06
CA GLU A 167 -11.38 -29.50 1.22
C GLU A 167 -10.11 -28.66 1.03
N ARG A 168 -9.21 -29.06 0.12
CA ARG A 168 -8.01 -28.28 -0.22
C ARG A 168 -8.36 -26.92 -0.84
N CYS A 169 -9.26 -26.89 -1.82
CA CYS A 169 -9.72 -25.65 -2.45
C CYS A 169 -10.38 -24.70 -1.44
N LEU A 170 -11.24 -25.23 -0.56
CA LEU A 170 -11.86 -24.43 0.51
C LEU A 170 -10.84 -23.88 1.50
N LEU A 171 -9.79 -24.64 1.82
CA LEU A 171 -8.73 -24.19 2.71
C LEU A 171 -7.93 -23.02 2.10
N VAL A 172 -7.63 -23.09 0.80
CA VAL A 172 -6.96 -22.00 0.05
C VAL A 172 -7.80 -20.72 0.10
N LEU A 173 -9.10 -20.80 -0.19
CA LEU A 173 -10.02 -19.65 -0.15
C LEU A 173 -10.15 -19.06 1.27
N ARG A 174 -10.28 -19.93 2.28
CA ARG A 174 -10.38 -19.51 3.68
C ARG A 174 -9.12 -18.77 4.13
N ARG A 175 -7.95 -19.34 3.87
CA ARG A 175 -6.66 -18.75 4.24
C ARG A 175 -6.49 -17.36 3.62
N PHE A 176 -6.85 -17.22 2.35
CA PHE A 176 -6.81 -15.92 1.68
C PHE A 176 -7.74 -14.89 2.34
N CYS A 177 -8.98 -15.28 2.67
CA CYS A 177 -9.92 -14.39 3.36
C CYS A 177 -9.39 -13.94 4.73
N GLU A 178 -8.78 -14.85 5.49
CA GLU A 178 -8.12 -14.56 6.76
C GLU A 178 -6.93 -13.59 6.57
N ASP A 179 -6.08 -13.82 5.56
CA ASP A 179 -4.93 -12.96 5.26
C ASP A 179 -5.33 -11.54 4.86
N VAL A 180 -6.40 -11.38 4.06
CA VAL A 180 -6.95 -10.06 3.70
C VAL A 180 -7.53 -9.36 4.92
N SER A 181 -8.32 -10.07 5.73
CA SER A 181 -8.90 -9.53 6.97
C SER A 181 -7.82 -9.07 7.95
N GLU A 182 -6.75 -9.87 8.08
CA GLU A 182 -5.61 -9.57 8.94
C GLU A 182 -4.81 -8.35 8.45
N LEU A 183 -4.67 -8.16 7.14
CA LEU A 183 -4.05 -6.96 6.58
C LEU A 183 -4.87 -5.71 6.86
N VAL A 184 -6.18 -5.76 6.65
CA VAL A 184 -7.07 -4.63 6.97
C VAL A 184 -7.01 -4.32 8.47
N ARG A 185 -7.00 -5.36 9.32
CA ARG A 185 -6.87 -5.20 10.78
C ARG A 185 -5.53 -4.57 11.17
N THR A 186 -4.43 -5.03 10.58
CA THR A 186 -3.07 -4.49 10.84
C THR A 186 -2.96 -3.04 10.37
N GLU A 187 -3.53 -2.71 9.22
CA GLU A 187 -3.56 -1.36 8.69
C GLU A 187 -4.37 -0.41 9.59
N THR A 188 -5.55 -0.86 10.03
CA THR A 188 -6.40 -0.13 10.98
C THR A 188 -5.67 0.08 12.32
N ALA A 189 -4.98 -0.94 12.83
CA ALA A 189 -4.18 -0.81 14.05
C ALA A 189 -3.01 0.18 13.88
N GLY A 190 -2.35 0.16 12.72
CA GLY A 190 -1.34 1.15 12.36
C GLY A 190 -1.89 2.58 12.37
N TRP A 191 -3.09 2.79 11.84
CA TRP A 191 -3.79 4.07 11.95
C TRP A 191 -4.04 4.49 13.40
N MET A 192 -4.51 3.57 14.26
CA MET A 192 -4.78 3.89 15.67
C MET A 192 -3.51 4.32 16.42
N VAL A 193 -2.36 3.69 16.12
CA VAL A 193 -1.06 4.08 16.71
C VAL A 193 -0.61 5.44 16.22
N ASP A 194 -0.72 5.71 14.92
CA ASP A 194 -0.35 7.01 14.34
C ASP A 194 -1.24 8.15 14.86
N PHE A 195 -2.55 7.90 15.02
CA PHE A 195 -3.48 8.86 15.63
C PHE A 195 -3.21 9.04 17.13
N GLY A 196 -2.91 7.97 17.87
CA GLY A 196 -2.63 8.03 19.31
C GLY A 196 -1.27 8.63 19.67
N SER A 197 -0.29 8.57 18.76
CA SER A 197 1.06 9.14 18.94
C SER A 197 1.19 10.57 18.38
N GLY A 198 0.13 11.10 17.76
CA GLY A 198 0.11 12.36 17.02
C GLY A 198 0.05 13.64 17.86
N SER A 199 1.02 13.87 18.77
CA SER A 199 1.34 15.22 19.27
C SER A 199 2.73 15.34 19.91
N ALA A 200 3.78 14.79 19.29
CA ALA A 200 5.16 15.09 19.69
C ALA A 200 5.83 16.04 18.66
N PRO A 201 6.27 17.25 19.05
CA PRO A 201 6.80 18.23 18.13
C PRO A 201 8.29 17.98 17.91
N LEU A 202 8.72 17.79 16.66
CA LEU A 202 10.13 17.93 16.29
C LEU A 202 10.24 18.82 15.06
N PHE A 203 10.02 20.11 15.29
CA PHE A 203 10.34 21.19 14.35
C PHE A 203 11.84 21.19 13.99
N THR A 204 12.70 20.55 14.80
CA THR A 204 14.15 20.48 14.61
C THR A 204 14.63 19.33 13.72
N HIS A 205 13.91 18.21 13.60
CA HIS A 205 14.41 17.05 12.83
C HIS A 205 14.14 17.15 11.32
N SER A 206 13.05 17.83 10.94
CA SER A 206 12.57 17.94 9.55
C SER A 206 13.40 18.88 8.67
N LEU A 207 14.05 19.89 9.26
CA LEU A 207 14.92 20.82 8.53
C LEU A 207 16.31 20.22 8.29
N PHE A 208 16.79 19.36 9.19
CA PHE A 208 18.11 18.74 9.08
C PHE A 208 18.11 17.52 8.16
N THR A 209 17.07 16.67 8.20
CA THR A 209 17.01 15.45 7.35
C THR A 209 16.71 15.74 5.88
N GLN A 210 15.93 16.79 5.55
CA GLN A 210 15.67 17.12 4.15
C GLN A 210 16.85 17.82 3.46
N SER A 211 17.71 18.53 4.19
CA SER A 211 18.91 19.16 3.62
C SER A 211 20.05 18.14 3.37
N LEU A 212 20.11 17.05 4.14
CA LEU A 212 21.15 16.02 3.96
C LEU A 212 20.82 15.02 2.84
N VAL A 213 19.55 14.81 2.52
CA VAL A 213 19.13 13.92 1.41
C VAL A 213 19.25 14.63 0.05
N ALA A 214 19.16 15.97 0.00
CA ALA A 214 19.28 16.73 -1.25
C ALA A 214 20.75 16.94 -1.72
N GLN A 215 21.75 16.66 -0.88
CA GLN A 215 23.17 16.91 -1.15
C GLN A 215 24.02 15.62 -1.09
N GLY A 216 23.53 14.51 -1.64
CA GLY A 216 24.25 13.24 -1.52
C GLY A 216 23.82 12.16 -2.50
N SER A 217 23.74 12.45 -3.80
CA SER A 217 23.67 11.41 -4.84
C SER A 217 24.13 11.97 -6.19
N ARG A 218 25.45 12.03 -6.38
CA ARG A 218 26.07 12.15 -7.71
C ARG A 218 26.04 10.75 -8.35
N PRO A 219 25.47 10.54 -9.54
CA PRO A 219 25.64 9.29 -10.25
C PRO A 219 26.93 9.37 -11.08
N ASP A 220 27.98 8.68 -10.66
CA ASP A 220 29.10 8.40 -11.55
C ASP A 220 28.64 7.38 -12.60
N SER A 221 28.79 7.77 -13.86
CA SER A 221 28.46 6.97 -15.03
C SER A 221 29.68 6.13 -15.44
N GLY A 222 29.52 4.81 -15.52
CA GLY A 222 30.51 3.88 -16.06
C GLY A 222 29.97 2.45 -16.21
N SER A 223 29.49 2.12 -17.42
CA SER A 223 28.96 0.83 -17.94
C SER A 223 29.96 -0.36 -17.93
N PRO A 224 29.61 -1.60 -18.39
CA PRO A 224 28.30 -2.30 -18.48
C PRO A 224 28.32 -3.80 -18.01
N ALA A 225 27.13 -4.39 -17.93
CA ALA A 225 26.74 -5.81 -18.01
C ALA A 225 27.81 -6.93 -17.88
N HIS A 226 27.66 -7.78 -16.85
CA HIS A 226 28.01 -9.21 -16.94
C HIS A 226 27.03 -10.10 -16.14
N ARG A 227 26.68 -11.21 -16.80
CA ARG A 227 25.89 -12.38 -16.39
C ARG A 227 26.29 -12.98 -15.04
N PHE A 228 25.26 -13.47 -14.31
CA PHE A 228 25.26 -14.54 -13.30
C PHE A 228 26.42 -14.60 -12.28
N PRO A 229 26.18 -14.35 -10.97
CA PRO A 229 27.10 -14.80 -9.94
C PRO A 229 26.83 -16.27 -9.58
N LEU A 230 27.75 -17.16 -9.97
CA LEU A 230 27.94 -18.49 -9.37
C LEU A 230 28.32 -18.34 -7.87
N PRO A 231 27.90 -19.26 -6.99
CA PRO A 231 28.30 -19.22 -5.58
C PRO A 231 29.77 -19.67 -5.40
N PRO A 232 30.59 -18.98 -4.57
CA PRO A 232 31.97 -19.38 -4.31
C PRO A 232 32.03 -20.63 -3.42
N GLY A 233 32.87 -21.58 -3.84
CA GLY A 233 32.99 -22.92 -3.27
C GLY A 233 33.67 -23.03 -1.90
N SER A 234 33.18 -24.04 -1.17
CA SER A 234 33.87 -24.93 -0.23
C SER A 234 35.20 -24.46 0.41
N THR A 235 35.10 -23.86 1.59
CA THR A 235 36.20 -23.84 2.56
C THR A 235 36.26 -25.20 3.25
N ARG A 236 37.20 -26.05 2.82
CA ARG A 236 37.48 -27.37 3.40
C ARG A 236 38.04 -27.22 4.82
N PRO A 237 37.41 -27.78 5.87
CA PRO A 237 38.01 -27.82 7.21
C PRO A 237 39.15 -28.85 7.26
N ASN A 238 40.34 -28.42 7.68
CA ASN A 238 41.47 -29.30 7.96
C ASN A 238 41.22 -30.02 9.30
N MET A 239 40.71 -31.25 9.28
CA MET A 239 40.57 -32.06 10.50
C MET A 239 41.85 -32.87 10.76
N PRO A 240 42.34 -32.95 12.01
CA PRO A 240 43.45 -33.81 12.39
C PRO A 240 43.07 -35.29 12.20
N ARG A 241 43.96 -36.05 11.55
CA ARG A 241 43.80 -37.48 11.27
C ARG A 241 43.74 -38.27 12.60
N GLN A 242 42.58 -38.86 12.92
CA GLN A 242 42.47 -39.88 13.96
C GLN A 242 43.07 -41.20 13.44
N ARG A 243 43.94 -41.82 14.24
CA ARG A 243 44.56 -43.13 13.94
C ARG A 243 43.61 -44.26 14.37
N PRO A 244 43.44 -45.35 13.60
CA PRO A 244 42.61 -46.50 14.00
C PRO A 244 43.21 -47.27 15.21
N PRO A 245 42.38 -47.91 16.06
CA PRO A 245 42.83 -48.72 17.18
C PRO A 245 43.36 -50.10 16.73
N GLU A 246 44.44 -50.57 17.36
CA GLU A 246 45.02 -51.91 17.14
C GLU A 246 44.18 -53.02 17.81
N PRO A 247 44.12 -54.24 17.23
CA PRO A 247 43.35 -55.34 17.78
C PRO A 247 44.04 -55.99 18.99
N PRO A 248 43.27 -56.52 19.96
CA PRO A 248 43.81 -57.10 21.19
C PRO A 248 44.51 -58.46 20.95
N ARG A 249 45.56 -58.70 21.72
CA ARG A 249 46.13 -60.04 21.98
C ARG A 249 45.42 -60.70 23.14
#